data_AF-A0A8J3JES3-F1
#
_entry.id   AF-A0A8J3JES3-F1
#
_cell.length_a   1.000
_cell.length_b   1.000
_cell.length_c   1.000
_cell.angle_alpha   90.00
_cell.angle_beta   90.00
_cell.angle_gamma   90.00
#
_symmetry.space_group_name_H-M   'P 1'
#
loop_
_entity.id
_entity.type
_entity.pdbx_description
1 polymer ?
#
loop_
_entity_poly.entity_id
_entity_poly.type
_entity_poly.pdbx_seq_one_letter_code
_entity_poly.pdbx_strand_id
1 'polypeptide(L)'
;MIGTYGGIVGAASLLARLLKRRPPRAIDRARAQFRWFAGGWKVNAELPGTAAFAAATRFVRREDVADNIPCGPRVRPIVDAVREYRGAGFTDVAVCQIGDRTQREFLRFADDTLLPALKESMA
;
A
#
# COMPACT_ATOMS: atom_id res chain seq x y z
N MET A 1 2.27 -31.62 3.75
CA MET A 1 1.37 -30.60 3.20
C MET A 1 1.23 -29.48 4.22
N ILE A 2 2.06 -28.43 4.10
CA ILE A 2 1.96 -27.23 4.93
C ILE A 2 1.24 -26.21 4.06
N GLY A 3 -0.05 -25.99 4.36
CA GLY A 3 -0.93 -25.13 3.59
C GLY A 3 -0.51 -23.67 3.66
N THR A 4 -0.29 -23.07 2.50
CA THR A 4 -0.02 -21.66 2.28
C THR A 4 -1.27 -20.83 2.60
N TYR A 5 -1.58 -20.61 3.87
CA TYR A 5 -2.50 -19.55 4.30
C TYR A 5 -1.79 -18.18 4.22
N GLY A 6 -1.37 -17.82 3.01
CA GLY A 6 -0.83 -16.51 2.64
C GLY A 6 -1.87 -15.63 1.92
N GLY A 7 -3.13 -16.07 1.84
CA GLY A 7 -4.17 -15.41 1.03
C GLY A 7 -4.56 -14.00 1.48
N ILE A 8 -4.41 -13.67 2.76
CA ILE A 8 -4.70 -12.30 3.26
C ILE A 8 -3.50 -11.37 3.05
N VAL A 9 -2.28 -11.91 2.93
CA VAL A 9 -1.06 -11.12 2.74
C VAL A 9 -1.06 -10.43 1.36
N GLY A 10 -1.81 -10.96 0.39
CA GLY A 10 -1.95 -10.31 -0.91
C GLY A 10 -2.95 -9.15 -0.95
N ALA A 11 -4.05 -9.23 -0.20
CA ALA A 11 -5.02 -8.13 -0.18
C ALA A 11 -4.52 -6.88 0.59
N ALA A 12 -3.55 -7.06 1.51
CA ALA A 12 -3.14 -6.00 2.43
C ALA A 12 -2.00 -5.09 1.92
N SER A 13 -1.13 -5.55 1.02
CA SER A 13 0.02 -4.72 0.58
C SER A 13 -0.32 -3.73 -0.54
N LEU A 14 -1.58 -3.66 -0.97
CA LEU A 14 -2.04 -2.65 -1.92
C LEU A 14 -2.87 -1.52 -1.29
N LEU A 15 -2.58 -1.16 -0.03
CA LEU A 15 -3.09 0.07 0.58
C LEU A 15 -2.34 1.30 0.04
N ALA A 16 -2.94 1.85 -1.01
CA ALA A 16 -2.65 3.03 -1.81
C ALA A 16 -2.24 4.35 -1.11
N ARG A 17 -2.01 5.34 -1.97
CA ARG A 17 -1.34 6.61 -1.68
C ARG A 17 -1.99 7.76 -2.45
N LEU A 18 -1.91 8.97 -1.89
CA LEU A 18 -1.42 10.24 -2.46
C LEU A 18 -2.31 11.49 -2.26
N LEU A 19 -1.67 12.60 -1.89
CA LEU A 19 -1.36 13.73 -2.79
C LEU A 19 -0.51 14.81 -2.08
N LYS A 20 0.62 15.14 -2.72
CA LYS A 20 1.20 16.48 -3.03
C LYS A 20 2.38 16.19 -3.98
N ARG A 21 2.63 17.10 -4.93
CA ARG A 21 3.61 17.06 -6.06
C ARG A 21 5.08 16.69 -5.75
N ARG A 22 5.45 16.17 -4.58
CA ARG A 22 6.84 15.81 -4.22
C ARG A 22 6.93 14.44 -3.53
N PRO A 23 7.74 13.48 -4.06
CA PRO A 23 7.92 12.14 -3.48
C PRO A 23 8.19 12.10 -1.97
N PRO A 24 9.00 13.01 -1.38
CA PRO A 24 9.30 12.99 0.05
C PRO A 24 8.07 13.15 0.95
N ARG A 25 7.11 14.01 0.58
CA ARG A 25 5.94 14.31 1.43
C ARG A 25 5.01 13.13 1.63
N ALA A 26 4.90 12.28 0.62
CA ALA A 26 4.02 11.12 0.72
C ALA A 26 4.73 9.90 1.32
N ILE A 27 6.07 9.83 1.24
CA ILE A 27 6.86 8.90 2.08
C ILE A 27 6.73 9.30 3.56
N ASP A 28 6.86 10.59 3.88
CA ASP A 28 6.69 11.09 5.24
C ASP A 28 5.29 10.78 5.81
N ARG A 29 4.24 10.96 4.99
CA ARG A 29 2.86 10.63 5.40
C ARG A 29 2.68 9.13 5.63
N ALA A 30 3.16 8.30 4.71
CA ALA A 30 3.09 6.84 4.84
C ALA A 30 3.86 6.37 6.08
N ARG A 31 5.04 6.93 6.34
CA ARG A 31 5.78 6.68 7.58
C ARG A 31 5.04 7.14 8.83
N ALA A 32 4.37 8.30 8.79
CA ALA A 32 3.68 8.84 9.96
C ALA A 32 2.40 8.05 10.30
N GLN A 33 1.64 7.63 9.28
CA GLN A 33 0.28 7.09 9.46
C GLN A 33 0.20 5.58 9.23
N PHE A 34 1.19 4.98 8.57
CA PHE A 34 1.10 3.61 8.08
C PHE A 34 2.32 2.74 8.41
N ARG A 35 3.39 3.25 9.05
CA ARG A 35 4.64 2.49 9.34
C ARG A 35 4.46 1.16 10.07
N TRP A 36 3.30 0.89 10.66
CA TRP A 36 2.93 -0.41 11.22
C TRP A 36 2.92 -1.55 10.20
N PHE A 37 2.85 -1.24 8.90
CA PHE A 37 2.98 -2.26 7.84
C PHE A 37 4.34 -2.98 7.87
N ALA A 38 5.40 -2.32 8.35
CA ALA A 38 6.78 -2.83 8.31
C ALA A 38 7.02 -4.05 9.23
N GLY A 39 6.14 -4.32 10.20
CA GLY A 39 6.25 -5.48 11.08
C GLY A 39 5.89 -6.80 10.39
N GLY A 40 5.16 -6.76 9.27
CA GLY A 40 4.57 -7.95 8.65
C GLY A 40 3.46 -8.57 9.51
N TRP A 41 2.67 -9.47 8.91
CA TRP A 41 1.45 -9.98 9.54
C TRP A 41 1.71 -10.74 10.85
N LYS A 42 2.75 -11.58 10.88
CA LYS A 42 3.05 -12.39 12.08
C LYS A 42 3.38 -11.56 13.30
N VAL A 43 4.08 -10.44 13.13
CA VAL A 43 4.36 -9.52 14.24
C VAL A 43 3.12 -8.71 14.57
N ASN A 44 2.44 -8.18 13.55
CA ASN A 44 1.27 -7.32 13.74
C ASN A 44 0.12 -8.01 14.50
N ALA A 45 -0.05 -9.33 14.34
CA ALA A 45 -1.06 -10.11 15.06
C ALA A 45 -0.79 -10.22 16.58
N GLU A 46 0.47 -10.04 17.01
CA GLU A 46 0.90 -10.22 18.41
C GLU A 46 1.01 -8.89 19.18
N LEU A 47 0.86 -7.74 18.51
CA LEU A 47 1.06 -6.43 19.14
C LEU A 47 -0.23 -5.97 19.86
N PRO A 48 -0.20 -5.78 21.20
CA PRO A 48 -1.37 -5.33 21.93
C PRO A 48 -1.60 -3.82 21.76
N GLY A 49 -2.55 -3.46 20.90
CA GLY A 49 -3.04 -2.09 20.75
C GLY A 49 -2.04 -1.10 20.15
N THR A 50 -2.48 0.15 19.99
CA THR A 50 -1.77 1.18 19.19
C THR A 50 -0.41 1.59 19.76
N ALA A 51 -0.21 1.53 21.08
CA ALA A 51 1.07 1.86 21.72
C ALA A 51 2.17 0.84 21.36
N ALA A 52 1.84 -0.46 21.30
CA ALA A 52 2.77 -1.50 20.90
C ALA A 52 3.18 -1.34 19.43
N PHE A 53 2.24 -1.04 18.53
CA PHE A 53 2.54 -0.68 17.14
C PHE A 53 3.47 0.54 17.04
N ALA A 54 3.21 1.59 17.82
CA ALA A 54 4.03 2.79 17.81
C ALA A 54 5.47 2.50 18.26
N ALA A 55 5.65 1.68 19.29
CA ALA A 55 6.96 1.26 19.81
C ALA A 55 7.71 0.35 18.83
N ALA A 56 7.05 -0.67 18.28
CA ALA A 56 7.63 -1.62 17.34
C ALA A 56 8.14 -0.94 16.06
N THR A 57 7.48 0.15 15.64
CA THR A 57 7.73 0.78 14.34
C THR A 57 8.53 2.08 14.43
N ARG A 58 9.00 2.47 15.63
CA ARG A 58 9.70 3.75 15.84
C ARG A 58 10.99 3.91 15.02
N PHE A 59 11.62 2.79 14.65
CA PHE A 59 12.86 2.77 13.88
C PHE A 59 12.66 2.69 12.37
N VAL A 60 11.41 2.55 11.89
CA VAL A 60 11.10 2.53 10.46
C VAL A 60 11.60 3.83 9.83
N ARG A 61 12.43 3.68 8.80
CA ARG A 61 13.05 4.77 8.04
C ARG A 61 12.21 5.12 6.81
N ARG A 62 12.65 6.10 6.04
CA ARG A 62 11.93 6.51 4.82
C ARG A 62 12.12 5.50 3.70
N GLU A 63 13.29 4.90 3.67
CA GLU A 63 13.74 3.92 2.68
C GLU A 63 12.90 2.64 2.84
N ASP A 64 12.74 2.14 4.06
CA ASP A 64 11.86 1.00 4.39
C ASP A 64 10.43 1.19 3.85
N VAL A 65 9.92 2.42 3.85
CA VAL A 65 8.60 2.78 3.30
C VAL A 65 8.63 2.85 1.78
N ALA A 66 9.65 3.49 1.20
CA ALA A 66 9.74 3.72 -0.24
C ALA A 66 9.97 2.43 -1.04
N ASP A 67 10.67 1.46 -0.44
CA ASP A 67 11.02 0.18 -1.07
C ASP A 67 9.85 -0.81 -1.07
N ASN A 68 8.96 -0.71 -0.09
CA ASN A 68 7.86 -1.65 0.09
C ASN A 68 6.50 -1.12 -0.35
N ILE A 69 6.32 0.21 -0.43
CA ILE A 69 5.04 0.83 -0.78
C ILE A 69 5.23 1.69 -2.03
N PRO A 70 4.47 1.44 -3.12
CA PRO A 70 4.47 2.31 -4.29
C PRO A 70 4.21 3.76 -3.91
N CYS A 71 5.26 4.56 -4.10
CA CYS A 71 5.36 5.87 -3.54
C CYS A 71 5.29 6.97 -4.63
N GLY A 72 4.11 7.33 -5.17
CA GLY A 72 3.95 8.48 -6.09
C GLY A 72 2.63 8.46 -6.86
N PRO A 73 2.25 9.53 -7.60
CA PRO A 73 1.22 9.43 -8.64
C PRO A 73 1.85 8.74 -9.86
N ARG A 74 2.53 7.61 -9.61
CA ARG A 74 3.26 6.85 -10.60
C ARG A 74 2.41 5.63 -10.86
N VAL A 75 1.81 5.58 -12.05
CA VAL A 75 0.87 4.52 -12.43
C VAL A 75 1.58 3.18 -12.53
N ARG A 76 2.76 3.13 -13.18
CA ARG A 76 3.46 1.88 -13.48
C ARG A 76 3.75 1.02 -12.24
N PRO A 77 4.36 1.55 -11.15
CA PRO A 77 4.57 0.76 -9.94
C PRO A 77 3.29 0.22 -9.29
N ILE A 78 2.15 0.89 -9.48
CA ILE A 78 0.85 0.43 -8.94
C ILE A 78 0.32 -0.71 -9.82
N VAL A 79 0.38 -0.56 -11.14
CA VAL A 79 0.00 -1.59 -12.11
C VAL A 79 0.85 -2.85 -11.93
N ASP A 80 2.16 -2.70 -11.77
CA ASP A 80 3.09 -3.80 -11.57
C ASP A 80 2.73 -4.58 -10.29
N ALA A 81 2.43 -3.89 -9.18
CA ALA A 81 1.98 -4.52 -7.94
C ALA A 81 0.62 -5.22 -8.08
N VAL A 82 -0.35 -4.65 -8.79
CA VAL A 82 -1.66 -5.30 -9.04
C VAL A 82 -1.49 -6.56 -9.89
N ARG A 83 -0.58 -6.54 -10.88
CA ARG A 83 -0.32 -7.69 -11.76
C ARG A 83 0.20 -8.90 -10.99
N GLU A 84 1.00 -8.70 -9.94
CA GLU A 84 1.45 -9.79 -9.07
C GLU A 84 0.27 -10.49 -8.40
N TYR A 85 -0.74 -9.74 -7.93
CA TYR A 85 -1.95 -10.32 -7.36
C TYR A 85 -2.81 -11.04 -8.40
N ARG A 86 -2.97 -10.46 -9.59
CA ARG A 86 -3.67 -11.15 -10.68
C ARG A 86 -2.96 -12.45 -11.04
N GLY A 87 -1.64 -12.45 -11.13
CA GLY A 87 -0.83 -13.65 -11.38
C GLY A 87 -0.96 -14.72 -10.30
N ALA A 88 -1.24 -14.31 -9.05
CA ALA A 88 -1.54 -15.20 -7.94
C ALA A 88 -3.02 -15.67 -7.90
N GLY A 89 -3.85 -15.28 -8.87
CA GLY A 89 -5.24 -15.72 -9.01
C GLY A 89 -6.29 -14.84 -8.32
N PHE A 90 -5.90 -13.67 -7.79
CA PHE A 90 -6.87 -12.72 -7.23
C PHE A 90 -7.68 -12.03 -8.34
N THR A 91 -9.00 -11.99 -8.18
CA THR A 91 -9.94 -11.37 -9.13
C THR A 91 -10.29 -9.93 -8.75
N ASP A 92 -10.34 -9.66 -7.45
CA ASP A 92 -10.78 -8.40 -6.87
C ASP A 92 -9.64 -7.81 -6.04
N VAL A 93 -9.18 -6.62 -6.43
CA VAL A 93 -8.06 -5.94 -5.79
C VAL A 93 -8.50 -4.56 -5.32
N ALA A 94 -8.43 -4.33 -4.01
CA ALA A 94 -8.76 -3.05 -3.40
C ALA A 94 -7.54 -2.12 -3.36
N VAL A 95 -7.76 -0.85 -3.72
CA VAL A 95 -6.73 0.21 -3.73
C VAL A 95 -7.17 1.32 -2.78
N CYS A 96 -6.55 1.46 -1.61
CA CYS A 96 -6.99 2.42 -0.57
C CYS A 96 -5.95 3.51 -0.23
N GLN A 97 -6.28 4.79 -0.38
CA GLN A 97 -5.34 5.88 -0.04
C GLN A 97 -4.91 5.91 1.43
N ILE A 98 -3.62 6.10 1.70
CA ILE A 98 -3.07 6.46 3.01
C ILE A 98 -3.30 7.96 3.30
N GLY A 99 -4.03 8.19 4.38
CA GLY A 99 -4.39 9.51 4.90
C GLY A 99 -5.64 10.09 4.22
N ASP A 100 -6.30 11.00 4.91
CA ASP A 100 -7.63 11.53 4.59
C ASP A 100 -7.61 12.85 3.80
N ARG A 101 -6.56 13.66 3.98
CA ARG A 101 -6.51 15.06 3.52
C ARG A 101 -6.63 15.28 2.01
N THR A 102 -6.48 14.24 1.19
CA THR A 102 -6.46 14.36 -0.28
C THR A 102 -7.33 13.35 -0.99
N GLN A 103 -8.40 12.89 -0.33
CA GLN A 103 -9.31 11.88 -0.85
C GLN A 103 -9.90 12.26 -2.22
N ARG A 104 -10.29 13.53 -2.40
CA ARG A 104 -10.92 13.99 -3.64
C ARG A 104 -9.97 13.95 -4.82
N GLU A 105 -8.72 14.37 -4.59
CA GLU A 105 -7.69 14.32 -5.62
C GLU A 105 -7.32 12.88 -6.00
N PHE A 106 -7.28 11.96 -5.03
CA PHE A 106 -7.04 10.54 -5.31
C PHE A 106 -8.17 9.93 -6.13
N LEU A 107 -9.43 10.19 -5.78
CA LEU A 107 -10.58 9.68 -6.54
C LEU A 107 -10.56 10.16 -8.00
N ARG A 108 -10.21 11.43 -8.24
CA ARG A 108 -10.01 11.94 -9.61
C ARG A 108 -8.87 11.23 -10.34
N PHE A 109 -7.70 11.11 -9.71
CA PHE A 109 -6.59 10.35 -10.31
C PHE A 109 -6.93 8.89 -10.57
N ALA A 110 -7.71 8.28 -9.68
CA ALA A 110 -8.15 6.90 -9.81
C ALA A 110 -9.02 6.74 -11.07
N ASP A 111 -10.02 7.61 -11.22
CA ASP A 111 -10.93 7.60 -12.36
C ASP A 111 -10.23 7.97 -13.68
N ASP A 112 -9.50 9.09 -13.69
CA ASP A 112 -8.91 9.67 -14.91
C ASP A 112 -7.68 8.91 -15.42
N THR A 113 -6.97 8.19 -14.54
CA THR A 113 -5.62 7.67 -14.88
C THR A 113 -5.39 6.23 -14.44
N LEU A 114 -5.64 5.90 -13.16
CA LEU A 114 -5.25 4.60 -12.62
C LEU A 114 -6.14 3.46 -13.12
N LEU A 115 -7.46 3.61 -13.01
CA LEU A 115 -8.42 2.57 -13.39
C LEU A 115 -8.37 2.25 -14.89
N PRO A 116 -8.25 3.23 -15.82
CA PRO A 116 -8.00 2.94 -17.22
C PRO A 116 -6.74 2.11 -17.45
N ALA A 117 -5.62 2.50 -16.83
CA ALA A 117 -4.36 1.78 -16.97
C ALA A 117 -4.42 0.35 -16.40
N LEU A 118 -5.13 0.15 -15.29
CA LEU A 118 -5.35 -1.18 -14.72
C LEU A 118 -6.17 -2.05 -15.67
N LYS A 119 -7.28 -1.53 -16.22
CA LYS A 119 -8.11 -2.25 -17.20
C LYS A 119 -7.30 -2.67 -18.43
N GLU A 120 -6.52 -1.75 -19.00
CA GLU A 120 -5.65 -2.04 -20.15
C GLU A 120 -4.59 -3.09 -19.80
N SER A 121 -4.02 -3.01 -18.60
CA SER A 121 -2.95 -3.92 -18.18
C SER A 121 -3.41 -5.34 -17.82
N MET A 122 -4.72 -5.53 -17.64
CA MET A 122 -5.38 -6.76 -17.17
C MET A 122 -6.29 -7.41 -18.22
N ALA A 123 -6.52 -6.74 -19.35
CA ALA A 123 -7.11 -7.30 -20.56
C ALA A 123 -6.15 -8.32 -21.20
#